data_AF-A0A4Y9RKW9-F1
#
_entry.id   AF-A0A4Y9RKW9-F1
#
_cell.length_a   1.000
_cell.length_b   1.000
_cell.length_c   1.000
_cell.angle_alpha   90.00
_cell.angle_beta   90.00
_cell.angle_gamma   90.00
#
_symmetry.space_group_name_H-M   'P 1'
#
loop_
_entity.id
_entity.type
_entity.pdbx_description
1 polymer ?
#
loop_
_entity_poly.entity_id
_entity_poly.type
_entity_poly.pdbx_seq_one_letter_code
_entity_poly.pdbx_strand_id
1 'polypeptide(L)'
;MKRDLMLMEAILGKFLEAPEPLLNATGIAQRLNTDQAVIRHHLHLLQDKGWVAEAENAFWRLTNAGHDYLEGSPEQGISLKSLG
;
A
#
# COMPACT_ATOMS: atom_id res chain seq x y z
N MET A 1 -14.32 4.75 7.84
CA MET A 1 -13.18 4.35 8.70
C MET A 1 -12.77 2.89 8.50
N LYS A 2 -13.55 1.86 8.91
CA LYS A 2 -13.14 0.45 8.69
C LYS A 2 -13.03 0.05 7.20
N ARG A 3 -13.93 0.58 6.36
CA ARG A 3 -13.97 0.29 4.92
C ARG A 3 -12.80 0.92 4.14
N ASP A 4 -12.39 2.14 4.50
CA ASP A 4 -11.23 2.82 3.91
C ASP A 4 -9.93 2.11 4.27
N LEU A 5 -9.78 1.66 5.52
CA LEU A 5 -8.62 0.88 5.96
C LEU A 5 -8.51 -0.44 5.20
N MET A 6 -9.61 -1.20 5.09
CA MET A 6 -9.65 -2.44 4.30
C MET A 6 -9.28 -2.21 2.83
N LEU A 7 -9.69 -1.08 2.24
CA LEU A 7 -9.33 -0.75 0.87
C LEU A 7 -7.85 -0.36 0.73
N MET A 8 -7.30 0.39 1.69
CA MET A 8 -5.86 0.70 1.75
C MET A 8 -5.02 -0.58 1.81
N GLU A 9 -5.38 -1.51 2.69
CA GLU A 9 -4.69 -2.80 2.81
C GLU A 9 -4.81 -3.64 1.55
N ALA A 10 -6.00 -3.67 0.92
CA ALA A 10 -6.20 -4.36 -0.34
C ALA A 10 -5.34 -3.76 -1.47
N ILE A 11 -5.21 -2.42 -1.54
CA ILE A 11 -4.33 -1.73 -2.50
C ILE A 11 -2.87 -2.12 -2.27
N LEU A 12 -2.41 -2.06 -1.02
CA LEU A 12 -1.05 -2.43 -0.65
C LEU A 12 -0.73 -3.89 -1.00
N GLY A 13 -1.67 -4.80 -0.72
CA GLY A 13 -1.56 -6.22 -1.10
C GLY A 13 -1.36 -6.43 -2.60
N LYS A 14 -2.00 -5.61 -3.46
CA LYS A 14 -1.80 -5.72 -4.91
C LYS A 14 -0.38 -5.39 -5.36
N PHE A 15 0.33 -4.51 -4.65
CA PHE A 15 1.74 -4.25 -4.94
C PHE A 15 2.65 -5.41 -4.54
N LEU A 16 2.31 -6.20 -3.52
CA LEU A 16 3.05 -7.41 -3.14
C LEU A 16 2.83 -8.57 -4.13
N GLU A 17 1.61 -8.71 -4.63
CA GLU A 17 1.24 -9.77 -5.57
C GLU A 17 1.76 -9.51 -7.00
N ALA A 18 2.16 -8.28 -7.31
CA ALA A 18 2.57 -7.90 -8.66
C ALA A 18 4.00 -8.40 -8.96
N PRO A 19 4.20 -9.08 -10.12
CA PRO A 19 5.54 -9.50 -10.54
C PRO A 19 6.44 -8.30 -10.90
N GLU A 20 5.83 -7.15 -11.19
CA GLU A 20 6.50 -5.88 -11.42
C GLU A 20 6.17 -4.93 -10.26
N PRO A 21 7.17 -4.24 -9.66
CA PRO A 21 6.97 -3.37 -8.49
C PRO A 21 6.22 -2.07 -8.80
N LEU A 22 5.75 -1.91 -10.04
CA LEU A 22 5.11 -0.70 -10.56
C LEU A 22 3.69 -1.03 -11.01
N LEU A 23 2.69 -0.44 -10.35
CA LEU A 23 1.30 -0.54 -10.75
C LEU A 23 0.69 0.85 -10.95
N ASN A 24 -0.09 1.02 -12.01
CA ASN A 24 -0.89 2.23 -12.18
C ASN A 24 -2.28 2.08 -11.53
N ALA A 25 -2.92 3.22 -11.24
CA ALA A 25 -4.23 3.24 -10.56
C ALA A 25 -5.31 2.45 -11.32
N THR A 26 -5.28 2.46 -12.66
CA THR A 26 -6.23 1.72 -13.50
C THR A 26 -6.11 0.21 -13.30
N GLY A 27 -4.89 -0.32 -13.29
CA GLY A 27 -4.63 -1.73 -13.09
C GLY A 27 -4.99 -2.21 -11.68
N ILE A 28 -4.86 -1.34 -10.67
CA ILE A 28 -5.31 -1.65 -9.30
C ILE A 28 -6.84 -1.65 -9.24
N ALA A 29 -7.49 -0.63 -9.82
CA ALA A 29 -8.94 -0.50 -9.90
C ALA A 29 -9.61 -1.72 -10.54
N GLN A 30 -9.07 -2.22 -11.66
CA GLN A 30 -9.57 -3.43 -12.31
C GLN A 30 -9.43 -4.67 -11.42
N ARG A 31 -8.28 -4.87 -10.77
CA ARG A 31 -8.04 -6.03 -9.90
C ARG A 31 -8.90 -6.03 -8.63
N LEU A 32 -9.22 -4.85 -8.11
CA LEU A 32 -10.06 -4.67 -6.91
C LEU A 32 -11.54 -4.44 -7.25
N ASN A 33 -11.93 -4.47 -8.53
CA ASN A 33 -13.27 -4.15 -9.01
C ASN A 33 -13.84 -2.89 -8.33
N THR A 34 -13.04 -1.82 -8.32
CA THR A 34 -13.31 -0.57 -7.61
C THR A 34 -13.07 0.62 -8.54
N ASP A 35 -13.75 1.74 -8.30
CA ASP A 35 -13.60 2.95 -9.10
C ASP A 35 -12.17 3.53 -9.05
N GLN A 36 -11.65 3.94 -10.21
CA GLN A 36 -10.30 4.48 -10.34
C GLN A 36 -10.09 5.77 -9.53
N ALA A 37 -11.09 6.64 -9.43
CA ALA A 37 -10.99 7.87 -8.64
C ALA A 37 -10.86 7.55 -7.15
N VAL A 38 -11.55 6.51 -6.68
CA VAL A 38 -11.44 6.01 -5.29
C VAL A 38 -10.05 5.44 -5.05
N ILE A 39 -9.52 4.61 -5.97
CA ILE A 39 -8.15 4.08 -5.86
C ILE A 39 -7.12 5.22 -5.82
N ARG A 40 -7.24 6.20 -6.72
CA ARG A 40 -6.33 7.35 -6.76
C ARG A 40 -6.38 8.16 -5.48
N HIS A 41 -7.57 8.38 -4.91
CA HIS A 41 -7.69 9.03 -3.61
C HIS A 41 -6.94 8.26 -2.52
N HIS A 42 -7.09 6.94 -2.45
CA HIS A 42 -6.41 6.10 -1.46
C HIS A 42 -4.90 6.02 -1.69
N LEU A 43 -4.43 6.04 -2.94
CA LEU A 43 -3.00 6.10 -3.25
C LEU A 43 -2.35 7.37 -2.71
N HIS A 44 -3.01 8.53 -2.84
CA HIS A 44 -2.51 9.77 -2.22
C HIS A 44 -2.47 9.68 -0.69
N LEU A 45 -3.49 9.10 -0.05
CA LEU A 45 -3.48 8.89 1.40
C LEU A 45 -2.35 7.95 1.85
N LEU A 46 -2.05 6.91 1.05
CA LEU A 46 -0.94 5.99 1.30
C LEU A 46 0.43 6.66 1.06
N GLN A 47 0.50 7.61 0.12
CA GLN A 47 1.69 8.41 -0.15
C GLN A 47 1.96 9.41 0.97
N ASP A 48 0.92 10.08 1.48
CA ASP A 48 1.03 10.98 2.64
C ASP A 48 1.56 10.23 3.89
N LYS A 49 1.25 8.94 4.00
CA LYS A 49 1.80 8.03 5.03
C LYS A 49 3.22 7.54 4.74
N GLY A 50 3.73 7.81 3.55
CA GLY A 50 5.02 7.34 3.08
C GLY A 50 5.07 5.84 2.77
N TRP A 51 3.93 5.17 2.57
CA TRP A 51 3.89 3.72 2.31
C TRP A 51 4.01 3.39 0.83
N VAL A 52 3.49 4.25 -0.04
CA VAL A 52 3.67 4.17 -1.49
C VAL A 52 4.31 5.44 -2.02
N ALA A 53 4.94 5.36 -3.18
CA ALA A 53 5.48 6.50 -3.89
C ALA A 53 5.02 6.48 -5.35
N GLU A 54 4.67 7.64 -5.88
CA GLU A 54 4.47 7.83 -7.30
C GLU A 54 5.83 7.76 -8.02
N ALA A 55 5.87 7.03 -9.12
CA ALA A 55 6.99 6.88 -10.04
C ALA A 55 6.64 7.55 -11.38
N GLU A 56 7.50 7.41 -12.37
CA GLU A 56 7.26 7.97 -13.70
C GLU A 56 5.97 7.43 -14.33
N ASN A 57 5.33 8.23 -15.18
CA ASN A 57 4.12 7.85 -15.95
C ASN A 57 2.90 7.43 -15.10
N ALA A 58 2.70 8.02 -13.92
CA ALA A 58 1.57 7.73 -13.02
C ALA A 58 1.53 6.27 -12.53
N PHE A 59 2.68 5.61 -12.52
CA PHE A 59 2.87 4.34 -11.81
C PHE A 59 3.16 4.60 -10.34
N TRP A 60 2.86 3.61 -9.52
CA TRP A 60 3.04 3.64 -8.08
C TRP A 60 3.88 2.44 -7.68
N ARG A 61 4.65 2.58 -6.61
CA ARG A 61 5.41 1.48 -6.02
C ARG A 61 5.30 1.49 -4.51
N LEU A 62 5.51 0.35 -3.89
CA LEU A 62 5.76 0.28 -2.46
C LEU A 62 7.09 0.93 -2.12
N THR A 63 7.11 1.60 -0.97
CA THR A 63 8.35 2.02 -0.30
C THR A 63 8.77 0.96 0.71
N ASN A 64 9.99 1.08 1.24
CA ASN A 64 10.45 0.21 2.33
C ASN A 64 9.51 0.28 3.54
N ALA A 65 9.02 1.48 3.92
CA ALA A 65 8.08 1.62 5.02
C ALA A 65 6.71 0.96 4.74
N GLY A 66 6.28 0.94 3.48
CA GLY A 66 5.08 0.20 3.07
C GLY A 66 5.26 -1.32 3.14
N HIS A 67 6.45 -1.80 2.75
CA HIS A 67 6.83 -3.21 2.96
C HIS A 67 6.86 -3.57 4.45
N ASP A 68 7.53 -2.75 5.28
CA ASP A 68 7.61 -2.95 6.73
C ASP A 68 6.24 -2.92 7.40
N TYR A 69 5.28 -2.12 6.89
CA TYR A 69 3.90 -2.11 7.40
C TYR A 69 3.15 -3.42 7.08
N LEU A 70 3.36 -3.98 5.88
CA LEU A 70 2.70 -5.21 5.43
C LEU A 70 3.32 -6.47 6.06
N GLU A 71 4.65 -6.52 6.15
CA GLU A 71 5.35 -7.56 6.91
C GLU A 71 5.14 -7.38 8.42
N GLY A 72 5.00 -6.12 8.84
CA GLY A 72 4.67 -5.66 10.18
C GLY A 72 3.20 -5.75 10.55
N SER A 73 2.45 -6.70 9.96
CA SER A 73 1.23 -7.22 10.58
C SER A 73 1.50 -8.51 11.38
N PRO A 74 2.22 -8.44 12.53
CA PRO A 74 1.97 -9.31 13.65
C PRO A 74 0.96 -8.61 14.57
N GLU A 75 0.01 -9.32 15.17
CA GLU A 75 -0.62 -8.80 16.41
C GLU A 75 0.41 -8.73 17.59
N GLN A 76 1.71 -8.58 17.34
CA GLN A 76 2.82 -8.80 18.28
C GLN A 76 3.98 -7.84 17.94
N GLY A 77 4.20 -6.74 18.64
CA GLY A 77 4.47 -6.79 20.06
C GLY A 77 5.72 -7.63 20.38
N ILE A 78 6.84 -7.47 19.66
CA ILE A 78 8.14 -7.81 20.24
C ILE A 78 9.04 -6.57 20.20
N SER A 79 9.09 -5.96 21.38
CA SER A 79 10.00 -4.93 21.83
C SER A 79 11.43 -5.16 21.35
N LEU A 80 11.93 -4.29 20.47
CA LEU A 80 13.35 -4.13 20.15
C LEU A 80 13.90 -2.85 20.80
N LYS A 81 13.54 -2.64 22.07
CA LYS A 81 14.17 -1.65 22.95
C LYS A 81 14.45 -2.27 24.33
N SER A 82 15.27 -3.32 24.38
CA SER A 82 15.94 -3.74 25.62
C SER A 82 17.02 -4.78 25.30
N LEU A 83 18.18 -4.32 24.85
CA LEU A 83 19.51 -4.94 24.93
C LEU A 83 20.42 -3.88 24.26
N GLY A 84 21.01 -2.94 24.99
CA GLY A 84 21.80 -3.15 26.19
C GLY A 84 23.26 -3.13 25.74
#